data_AF-A0A2V8MXV8-F1
#
_entry.id   AF-A0A2V8MXV8-F1
#
_cell.length_a   1.000
_cell.length_b   1.000
_cell.length_c   1.000
_cell.angle_alpha   90.00
_cell.angle_beta   90.00
_cell.angle_gamma   90.00
#
_symmetry.space_group_name_H-M   'P 1'
#
loop_
_entity.id
_entity.type
_entity.pdbx_description
1 polymer ?
#
loop_
_entity_poly.entity_id
_entity_poly.type
_entity_poly.pdbx_seq_one_letter_code
_entity_poly.pdbx_strand_id
1 'polypeptide(L)'
;VSSDAINRQPLVVTVVVGTDAKNVPRDYPVNVRVSAAETGLPRDTVFLCFQIRSLDPARFQPTSGPAGRMPASRMTDIESAMRLVLEL
;
A
#
# COMPACT_ATOMS: atom_id res chain seq x y z
N VAL A 1 -3.86 0.48 5.38
CA VAL A 1 -2.82 -0.33 6.06
C VAL A 1 -2.19 0.54 7.16
N SER A 2 -1.95 -0.04 8.33
CA SER A 2 -1.69 0.59 9.65
C SER A 2 -2.59 1.79 9.98
N SER A 3 -3.38 1.70 11.05
CA SER A 3 -4.27 2.80 11.45
C SER A 3 -3.46 4.02 11.92
N ASP A 4 -4.01 5.23 11.72
CA ASP A 4 -3.36 6.47 12.18
C ASP A 4 -3.17 6.50 13.70
N ALA A 5 -4.07 5.87 14.45
CA ALA A 5 -3.94 5.74 15.91
C ALA A 5 -2.70 4.94 16.31
N ILE A 6 -2.40 3.86 15.56
CA ILE A 6 -1.19 3.05 15.75
C ILE A 6 0.05 3.77 15.22
N ASN A 7 -0.03 4.45 14.07
CA ASN A 7 1.10 5.18 13.49
C ASN A 7 1.62 6.33 14.37
N ARG A 8 0.82 6.82 15.32
CA ARG A 8 1.21 7.84 16.31
C ARG A 8 1.86 7.26 17.57
N GLN A 9 1.92 5.93 17.70
CA GLN A 9 2.61 5.25 18.80
C GLN A 9 4.06 4.93 18.41
N PRO A 10 4.97 4.68 19.39
CA PRO A 10 6.33 4.23 19.11
C PRO A 10 6.36 2.74 18.72
N LEU A 11 5.58 2.37 17.71
CA LEU A 11 5.44 1.01 17.18
C LEU A 11 5.84 0.94 15.70
N VAL A 12 5.99 -0.28 15.21
CA VAL A 12 6.20 -0.54 13.77
C VAL A 12 4.96 -0.18 12.95
N VAL A 13 5.19 0.22 11.69
CA VAL A 13 4.13 0.51 10.73
C VAL A 13 3.88 -0.72 9.86
N THR A 14 2.62 -1.14 9.76
CA THR A 14 2.21 -2.19 8.82
C THR A 14 2.00 -1.61 7.42
N VAL A 15 2.64 -2.20 6.41
CA VAL A 15 2.56 -1.76 5.01
C VAL A 15 2.21 -2.91 4.07
N VAL A 16 1.67 -2.56 2.90
CA VAL A 16 1.51 -3.45 1.74
C VAL A 16 2.53 -3.03 0.69
N VAL A 17 3.17 -4.01 0.06
CA VAL A 17 4.20 -3.77 -0.97
C VAL A 17 3.55 -3.41 -2.31
N GLY A 18 4.06 -2.36 -2.96
CA GLY A 18 3.74 -2.00 -4.35
C GLY A 18 4.87 -2.38 -5.30
N THR A 19 4.53 -2.76 -6.53
CA THR A 19 5.48 -2.99 -7.62
C THR A 19 5.04 -2.29 -8.90
N ASP A 20 5.99 -2.02 -9.80
CA ASP A 20 5.74 -1.41 -11.11
C ASP A 20 4.73 -2.25 -11.89
N ALA A 21 3.62 -1.63 -12.31
CA ALA A 21 2.51 -2.26 -12.99
C ALA A 21 2.90 -3.03 -14.25
N LYS A 22 3.99 -2.63 -14.92
CA LYS A 22 4.51 -3.31 -16.11
C LYS A 22 5.05 -4.72 -15.83
N ASN A 23 5.43 -4.99 -14.58
CA ASN A 23 5.98 -6.28 -14.16
C ASN A 23 4.89 -7.29 -13.76
N VAL A 24 3.62 -6.86 -13.76
CA VAL A 24 2.48 -7.68 -13.35
C VAL A 24 1.57 -7.90 -14.57
N PRO A 25 1.74 -9.02 -15.31
CA PRO A 25 1.00 -9.27 -16.54
C PRO A 25 -0.47 -9.67 -16.31
N ARG A 26 -0.79 -10.12 -15.10
CA ARG A 26 -2.13 -10.56 -14.70
C ARG A 26 -2.42 -10.13 -13.27
N ASP A 27 -3.60 -9.55 -13.06
CA ASP A 27 -4.08 -9.23 -11.72
C ASP A 27 -4.77 -10.45 -11.08
N TYR A 28 -4.59 -10.56 -9.76
CA TYR A 28 -5.27 -11.52 -8.91
C TYR A 28 -6.23 -10.77 -7.97
N PRO A 29 -7.24 -11.44 -7.37
CA PRO A 29 -8.19 -10.80 -6.45
C PRO A 29 -7.55 -10.09 -5.25
N VAL A 30 -6.29 -10.41 -4.95
CA VAL A 30 -5.48 -9.87 -3.85
C VAL A 30 -4.55 -8.73 -4.31
N ASN A 31 -4.69 -8.29 -5.57
CA ASN A 31 -3.93 -7.18 -6.14
C ASN A 31 -4.83 -5.96 -6.31
N VAL A 32 -4.27 -4.77 -6.05
CA VAL A 32 -4.93 -3.50 -6.35
C VAL A 32 -4.04 -2.71 -7.29
N ARG A 33 -4.44 -2.65 -8.57
CA ARG A 33 -3.75 -1.87 -9.61
C ARG A 33 -4.24 -0.43 -9.59
N VAL A 34 -3.33 0.53 -9.58
CA VAL A 34 -3.63 1.95 -9.64
C VAL A 34 -2.75 2.66 -10.66
N SER A 35 -3.31 3.72 -11.24
CA SER A 35 -2.59 4.62 -12.13
C SER A 35 -1.68 5.58 -11.36
N ALA A 36 -0.61 6.03 -12.01
CA ALA A 36 0.24 7.12 -11.51
C ALA A 36 -0.59 8.38 -11.22
N ALA A 37 -1.55 8.69 -12.08
CA ALA A 37 -2.35 9.91 -12.03
C ALA A 37 -3.24 9.98 -10.79
N GLU A 38 -3.84 8.87 -10.35
CA GLU A 38 -4.72 8.89 -9.18
C GLU A 38 -3.96 8.95 -7.85
N THR A 39 -2.72 8.44 -7.80
CA THR A 39 -1.94 8.40 -6.56
C THR A 39 -0.84 9.45 -6.46
N GLY A 40 -0.48 10.09 -7.57
CA GLY A 40 0.71 10.95 -7.67
C GLY A 40 2.04 10.17 -7.66
N LEU A 41 2.01 8.85 -7.83
CA LEU A 41 3.23 8.04 -7.93
C LEU A 41 3.89 8.26 -9.30
N PRO A 42 5.21 8.04 -9.43
CA PRO A 42 5.90 8.24 -10.72
C PRO A 42 5.49 7.22 -11.80
N ARG A 43 4.83 6.12 -11.43
CA ARG A 43 4.40 5.04 -12.33
C ARG A 43 3.14 4.37 -11.82
N ASP A 44 2.39 3.79 -12.76
CA ASP A 44 1.33 2.85 -12.44
C ASP A 44 1.89 1.73 -11.55
N THR A 45 1.14 1.39 -10.52
CA THR A 45 1.61 0.51 -9.44
C THR A 45 0.57 -0.53 -9.14
N VAL A 46 1.02 -1.77 -8.89
CA VAL A 46 0.17 -2.84 -8.35
C VAL A 46 0.57 -3.08 -6.90
N PHE A 47 -0.38 -2.85 -5.99
CA PHE A 47 -0.25 -3.20 -4.58
C PHE A 47 -0.62 -4.67 -4.38
N LEU A 48 0.33 -5.44 -3.84
CA LEU A 48 0.23 -6.88 -3.63
C LEU A 48 -0.24 -7.13 -2.19
N CYS A 49 -1.56 -7.20 -1.96
CA CYS A 49 -2.12 -7.20 -0.60
C CYS A 49 -1.79 -8.47 0.21
N PHE A 50 -1.24 -9.50 -0.43
CA PHE A 50 -0.66 -10.68 0.22
C PHE A 50 0.78 -10.46 0.71
N GLN A 51 1.46 -9.40 0.28
CA GLN A 51 2.79 -9.02 0.74
C GLN A 51 2.69 -7.93 1.81
N ILE A 52 2.43 -8.37 3.04
CA ILE A 52 2.36 -7.50 4.21
C ILE A 52 3.73 -7.51 4.92
N ARG A 53 4.16 -6.34 5.40
CA ARG A 53 5.40 -6.17 6.17
C ARG A 53 5.16 -5.24 7.36
N SER A 54 5.89 -5.48 8.44
CA SER A 54 6.03 -4.53 9.54
C SER A 54 7.38 -3.84 9.42
N LEU A 55 7.40 -2.51 9.37
CA LEU A 55 8.61 -1.72 9.18
C LEU A 55 8.83 -0.76 10.35
N ASP A 56 10.08 -0.59 10.77
CA ASP A 56 10.48 0.45 11.69
C ASP A 56 10.24 1.84 11.05
N PRO A 57 9.65 2.83 11.76
CA PRO A 57 9.43 4.18 11.24
C PRO A 57 10.69 4.87 10.69
N ALA A 58 11.88 4.56 11.21
CA ALA A 58 13.15 5.09 10.73
C ALA A 58 13.53 4.61 9.31
N ARG A 59 12.83 3.60 8.77
CA ARG A 59 12.99 3.17 7.37
C ARG A 59 12.36 4.14 6.37
N PHE A 60 11.46 5.02 6.81
CA PHE A 60 10.85 6.04 5.96
C PHE A 60 11.72 7.29 5.98
N GLN A 61 12.17 7.75 4.80
CA GLN A 61 13.03 8.93 4.69
C GLN A 61 12.23 10.20 4.98
N PRO A 62 12.47 10.92 6.10
CA PRO A 62 11.66 12.07 6.48
C PRO A 62 11.82 13.26 5.53
N THR A 63 12.98 13.35 4.88
CA THR A 63 13.40 14.49 4.06
C THR A 63 12.67 14.59 2.72
N SER A 64 12.15 13.48 2.22
CA SER A 64 11.60 13.40 0.85
C SER A 64 10.07 13.50 0.82
N GLY A 65 9.42 13.53 1.99
CA GLY A 65 7.97 13.46 2.09
C GLY A 65 7.37 12.15 1.53
N PRO A 66 6.04 12.01 1.52
CA PRO A 66 5.38 10.89 0.89
C PRO A 66 5.54 10.96 -0.64
N ALA A 67 5.84 9.83 -1.29
CA ALA A 67 5.98 9.75 -2.74
C ALA A 67 4.64 9.88 -3.51
N GLY A 68 3.52 9.87 -2.79
CA GLY A 68 2.16 9.93 -3.34
C GLY A 68 1.14 9.70 -2.23
N ARG A 69 -0.15 9.79 -2.59
CA ARG A 69 -1.27 9.54 -1.67
C ARG A 69 -2.36 8.74 -2.37
N MET A 70 -2.71 7.60 -1.78
CA MET A 70 -3.82 6.77 -2.28
C MET A 70 -5.17 7.48 -2.07
N PRO A 71 -6.05 7.54 -3.08
CA PRO A 71 -7.43 8.00 -2.89
C PRO A 71 -8.18 7.13 -1.87
N ALA A 72 -9.10 7.76 -1.12
CA ALA A 72 -9.87 7.05 -0.09
C ALA A 72 -10.70 5.88 -0.68
N SER A 73 -11.25 6.05 -1.88
CA SER A 73 -11.98 4.98 -2.59
C SER A 73 -11.11 3.75 -2.86
N ARG A 74 -9.87 3.95 -3.30
CA ARG A 74 -8.92 2.86 -3.55
C ARG A 74 -8.39 2.22 -2.27
N MET A 75 -8.36 2.96 -1.16
CA MET A 75 -8.03 2.38 0.15
C MET A 75 -9.05 1.32 0.60
N THR A 76 -10.33 1.45 0.23
CA THR A 76 -11.35 0.42 0.47
C THR A 76 -11.05 -0.87 -0.29
N ASP A 77 -10.50 -0.78 -1.50
CA ASP A 77 -10.11 -1.95 -2.29
C ASP A 77 -8.92 -2.68 -1.63
N ILE A 78 -7.95 -1.92 -1.10
CA ILE A 78 -6.82 -2.48 -0.33
C ILE A 78 -7.35 -3.23 0.89
N GLU A 79 -8.28 -2.64 1.65
CA GLU A 79 -8.87 -3.25 2.83
C GLU A 79 -9.62 -4.55 2.49
N SER A 80 -10.42 -4.53 1.42
CA SER A 80 -11.17 -5.70 0.94
C SER A 80 -10.24 -6.81 0.47
N ALA A 81 -9.20 -6.48 -0.29
CA ALA A 81 -8.19 -7.44 -0.74
C ALA A 81 -7.39 -8.03 0.43
N MET A 82 -7.05 -7.23 1.44
CA MET A 82 -6.38 -7.72 2.66
C MET A 82 -7.27 -8.66 3.47
N ARG A 83 -8.57 -8.33 3.63
CA ARG A 83 -9.55 -9.21 4.28
C ARG A 83 -9.62 -10.57 3.58
N LEU A 84 -9.69 -10.56 2.26
CA LEU A 84 -9.68 -11.79 1.45
C LEU A 84 -8.42 -12.63 1.68
N VAL A 85 -7.23 -12.01 1.69
CA VAL A 85 -5.96 -12.70 1.93
C VAL A 85 -5.90 -13.32 3.33
N LEU A 86 -6.43 -12.62 4.33
CA LEU A 86 -6.29 -12.97 5.75
C LEU A 86 -7.49 -13.75 6.31
N GLU A 87 -8.49 -14.04 5.47
CA GLU A 87 -9.76 -14.67 5.86
C GLU A 87 -10.48 -13.90 7.00
N LEU A 88 -10.62 -12.57 6.84
CA LEU A 88 -11.25 -11.64 7.79
C LEU A 88 -12.56 -11.01 7.28
#